data_AF-A0A938FU25-F1
#
_entry.id   AF-A0A938FU25-F1
#
_cell.length_a   1.000
_cell.length_b   1.000
_cell.length_c   1.000
_cell.angle_alpha   90.00
_cell.angle_beta   90.00
_cell.angle_gamma   90.00
#
_symmetry.space_group_name_H-M   'P 1'
#
loop_
_entity.id
_entity.type
_entity.pdbx_description
1 polymer ?
#
loop_
_entity_poly.entity_id
_entity_poly.type
_entity_poly.pdbx_seq_one_letter_code
_entity_poly.pdbx_strand_id
1 'polypeptide(L)' 'MNTDERGYFDDAMTERALGAIFEVSNTLGAGFLEKVYQRALLHELRLRGIRAAA' A
#
# COMPACT_ATOMS: atom_id res chain seq x y z
N MET A 1 -10.55 -29.08 5.76
CA MET A 1 -10.14 -27.85 6.49
C MET A 1 -10.32 -26.68 5.55
N ASN A 2 -11.30 -25.84 5.82
CA ASN A 2 -11.23 -24.42 5.50
C ASN A 2 -12.01 -23.75 6.62
N THR A 3 -11.28 -23.22 7.60
CA THR A 3 -11.78 -22.80 8.90
C THR A 3 -11.52 -21.31 9.03
N ASP A 4 -12.28 -20.51 8.27
CA ASP A 4 -12.37 -19.07 8.48
C ASP A 4 -13.45 -18.46 7.58
N GLU A 5 -14.67 -18.57 8.06
CA GLU A 5 -15.81 -17.69 7.78
C GLU A 5 -15.58 -16.19 8.18
N ARG A 6 -14.31 -15.75 8.23
CA ARG A 6 -13.84 -14.39 8.56
C ARG A 6 -12.99 -13.73 7.45
N GLY A 7 -12.56 -14.46 6.41
CA GLY A 7 -11.42 -14.09 5.57
C GLY A 7 -11.68 -13.42 4.22
N TYR A 8 -12.69 -12.56 4.05
CA TYR A 8 -12.96 -11.95 2.71
C TYR A 8 -13.11 -10.42 2.70
N PHE A 9 -13.28 -9.79 3.87
CA PHE A 9 -13.61 -8.35 3.91
C PHE A 9 -12.38 -7.43 3.77
N ASP A 10 -11.17 -7.94 4.05
CA ASP A 10 -9.93 -7.16 4.06
C ASP A 10 -8.95 -7.48 2.92
N ASP A 11 -9.24 -8.49 2.09
CA ASP A 11 -8.33 -8.89 1.00
C ASP A 11 -8.21 -7.77 -0.04
N ALA A 12 -9.33 -7.19 -0.46
CA ALA A 12 -9.34 -6.08 -1.42
C ALA A 12 -8.66 -4.81 -0.88
N MET A 13 -8.75 -4.53 0.42
CA MET A 13 -8.04 -3.39 1.03
C MET A 13 -6.53 -3.67 1.09
N THR A 14 -6.16 -4.89 1.49
CA THR A 14 -4.78 -5.35 1.57
C THR A 14 -4.11 -5.35 0.19
N GLU A 15 -4.78 -5.89 -0.82
CA GLU A 15 -4.32 -5.87 -2.22
C GLU A 15 -4.09 -4.44 -2.72
N ARG A 16 -5.00 -3.50 -2.43
CA ARG A 16 -4.84 -2.10 -2.85
C ARG A 16 -3.67 -1.42 -2.15
N ALA A 17 -3.45 -1.70 -0.86
CA ALA A 17 -2.33 -1.19 -0.10
C ALA A 17 -0.99 -1.76 -0.60
N LEU A 18 -0.92 -3.08 -0.83
CA LEU A 18 0.24 -3.74 -1.43
C LEU A 18 0.54 -3.18 -2.83
N GLY A 19 -0.48 -3.00 -3.66
CA GLY A 19 -0.35 -2.39 -4.97
C GLY A 19 0.24 -0.98 -4.92
N ALA A 20 -0.11 -0.17 -3.91
CA ALA A 20 0.47 1.15 -3.70
C ALA A 20 1.97 1.07 -3.34
N ILE A 21 2.34 0.12 -2.48
CA ILE A 21 3.74 -0.09 -2.07
C ILE A 21 4.59 -0.55 -3.26
N PHE A 22 4.09 -1.48 -4.06
CA PHE A 22 4.79 -1.95 -5.26
C PHE A 22 4.93 -0.85 -6.30
N GLU A 23 3.89 -0.05 -6.54
CA GLU A 23 3.95 1.08 -7.49
C GLU A 23 5.05 2.08 -7.11
N VAL A 24 5.09 2.47 -5.83
CA VAL A 24 6.11 3.39 -5.31
C VAL A 24 7.51 2.77 -5.41
N SER A 25 7.66 1.50 -5.05
CA SER A 25 8.95 0.80 -5.08
C SER A 25 9.48 0.66 -6.52
N ASN A 26 8.60 0.32 -7.47
CA ASN A 26 8.94 0.18 -8.88
C ASN A 26 9.27 1.54 -9.52
N THR A 27 8.57 2.60 -9.13
CA THR A 27 8.78 3.95 -9.67
C THR A 27 10.07 4.59 -9.12
N LEU A 28 10.32 4.49 -7.81
CA LEU A 28 11.48 5.12 -7.20
C LEU A 28 12.75 4.28 -7.33
N GLY A 29 12.63 2.95 -7.47
CA GLY A 29 13.77 2.05 -7.40
C GLY A 29 14.44 2.09 -6.03
N ALA A 30 15.74 1.79 -5.96
CA ALA A 30 16.55 1.86 -4.74
C ALA A 30 17.43 3.12 -4.71
N GLY A 31 17.80 3.59 -3.51
CA GLY A 31 18.79 4.65 -3.33
C GLY A 31 18.28 5.97 -2.73
N PHE A 32 16.98 6.06 -2.43
CA PHE A 32 16.42 7.22 -1.74
C PHE A 32 16.35 7.01 -0.22
N LEU A 33 16.20 8.11 0.52
CA LEU A 33 15.93 8.07 1.96
C LEU A 33 14.51 7.55 2.23
N GLU A 34 14.32 6.90 3.38
CA GLU A 34 13.01 6.41 3.84
C GLU A 34 11.92 7.50 3.77
N LYS A 35 12.27 8.75 4.10
CA LYS A 35 11.31 9.87 4.06
C LYS A 35 10.74 10.13 2.66
N VAL A 36 11.49 9.81 1.60
CA VAL A 36 11.02 9.92 0.22
C VAL A 36 9.98 8.83 -0.05
N TYR A 37 10.25 7.57 0.32
CA TYR A 37 9.29 6.48 0.19
C TYR A 37 8.02 6.74 1.00
N GLN A 38 8.15 7.24 2.24
CA GLN A 38 6.99 7.60 3.06
C GLN A 38 6.12 8.67 2.37
N ARG A 39 6.73 9.73 1.82
CA ARG A 39 6.00 10.80 1.13
C ARG A 39 5.34 10.32 -0.16
N ALA A 40 6.04 9.49 -0.94
CA ALA A 40 5.52 8.92 -2.17
C ALA A 40 4.37 7.94 -1.89
N LEU A 41 4.49 7.10 -0.86
CA LEU A 41 3.42 6.17 -0.46
C LEU A 41 2.18 6.90 0.05
N LEU A 42 2.34 7.94 0.86
CA LEU A 42 1.20 8.77 1.27
C LEU A 42 0.51 9.45 0.09
N HIS A 43 1.28 9.84 -0.94
CA HIS A 43 0.73 10.39 -2.17
C HIS A 43 -0.04 9.32 -2.96
N GLU A 44 0.54 8.14 -3.16
CA GLU A 44 -0.08 7.03 -3.90
C GLU A 44 -1.34 6.50 -3.21
N LEU A 45 -1.31 6.34 -1.89
CA LEU A 45 -2.48 5.95 -1.11
C LEU A 45 -3.62 6.98 -1.26
N ARG A 46 -3.29 8.28 -1.26
CA ARG A 46 -4.28 9.34 -1.50
C ARG A 46 -4.87 9.28 -2.90
N LEU A 47 -4.06 9.04 -3.93
CA LEU A 47 -4.56 8.86 -5.31
C LEU A 47 -5.53 7.68 -5.41
N ARG A 48 -5.27 6.63 -4.64
CA ARG A 48 -6.16 5.46 -4.52
C ARG A 48 -7.34 5.69 -3.60
N GLY A 49 -7.54 6.89 -3.03
CA GLY A 49 -8.62 7.18 -2.09
C GLY A 49 -8.49 6.50 -0.72
N ILE A 50 -7.29 5.99 -0.39
CA ILE A 50 -6.98 5.38 0.89
C ILE A 50 -6.51 6.46 1.86
N ARG A 51 -7.19 6.56 3.01
CA ARG A 51 -6.82 7.50 4.07
C ARG A 51 -5.59 6.97 4.82
N ALA A 52 -4.51 7.73 4.82
CA ALA A 52 -3.29 7.42 5.55
C ALA A 52 -2.67 8.70 6.14
N ALA A 53 -1.98 8.55 7.27
CA ALA A 53 -1.28 9.63 7.97
C ALA A 53 0.21 9.26 8.14
N ALA A 54 1.05 10.29 8.26
CA ALA A 54 2.50 10.22 8.29
C ALA A 54 3.06 10.10 9.71
#